data_AF-A0A3S2MHE2-F1
#
_entry.id   AF-A0A3S2MHE2-F1
#
_cell.length_a   1.000
_cell.length_b   1.000
_cell.length_c   1.000
_cell.angle_alpha   90.00
_cell.angle_beta   90.00
_cell.angle_gamma   90.00
#
_symmetry.space_group_name_H-M   'P 1'
#
loop_
_entity.id
_entity.type
_entity.pdbx_description
1 polymer ?
#
loop_
_entity_poly.entity_id
_entity_poly.type
_entity_poly.pdbx_seq_one_letter_code
_entity_poly.pdbx_strand_id
1 'polypeptide(L)'
;MNIQTDSEVWGVCTHPAEDDLASESKAARPRTTGPEEKGSRGPVLYKLETETQLQRKMTQDNNPDVRQIRDFLEPDSQVNVEEHLLPPKTLLRYGLLLDIVQPTSRRSVCFTKGYGRYVEGTGSVLQSCMNTEVQNVFTDLELLSEEDRLQQLMSLQLRYFTPREVANLMCFPPCFSFPEHISTIQRYRVLGNSLNVLLVAKLVRLLFSTQPPPSCVDSSSTAPQTQNPVSPEEAGADQKERDML
;
A
#
# COMPACT_ATOMS: atom_id res chain seq x y z
N MET A 1 27.64 37.60 -27.71
CA MET A 1 26.17 37.67 -27.84
C MET A 1 25.59 37.27 -26.51
N ASN A 2 24.87 38.20 -25.89
CA ASN A 2 24.32 38.13 -24.55
C ASN A 2 22.84 37.77 -24.68
N ILE A 3 22.38 36.67 -24.09
CA ILE A 3 20.96 36.49 -23.74
C ILE A 3 20.92 35.86 -22.35
N GLN A 4 20.25 36.59 -21.48
CA GLN A 4 20.02 36.40 -20.06
C GLN A 4 18.62 35.81 -19.83
N THR A 5 18.36 35.50 -18.55
CA THR A 5 17.09 35.24 -17.82
C THR A 5 16.85 33.76 -17.47
N ASP A 6 16.34 33.41 -16.29
CA ASP A 6 16.26 34.06 -14.99
C ASP A 6 16.07 32.94 -13.94
N SER A 7 16.55 33.19 -12.73
CA SER A 7 16.50 32.30 -11.57
C SER A 7 15.34 32.71 -10.68
N GLU A 8 14.38 31.81 -10.42
CA GLU A 8 13.44 31.98 -9.31
C GLU A 8 13.60 30.88 -8.26
N VAL A 9 14.09 31.35 -7.12
CA VAL A 9 14.21 30.69 -5.82
C VAL A 9 12.84 30.69 -5.16
N TRP A 10 12.36 29.53 -4.68
CA TRP A 10 11.25 29.51 -3.73
C TRP A 10 11.76 29.25 -2.31
N GLY A 11 11.52 30.24 -1.45
CA GLY A 11 12.08 30.40 -0.12
C GLY A 11 11.47 29.50 0.95
N VAL A 12 12.27 29.37 2.01
CA VAL A 12 11.93 28.89 3.35
C VAL A 12 11.08 29.93 4.06
N CYS A 13 10.01 29.51 4.75
CA CYS A 13 9.36 30.30 5.79
C CYS A 13 9.05 29.44 7.02
N THR A 14 9.61 29.86 8.15
CA THR A 14 9.39 29.39 9.52
C THR A 14 8.31 30.22 10.22
N HIS A 15 7.45 29.51 10.99
CA HIS A 15 6.50 29.81 12.09
C HIS A 15 6.18 31.27 12.55
N PRO A 16 5.00 31.50 13.17
CA PRO A 16 4.90 31.31 14.64
C PRO A 16 3.62 30.60 15.14
N ALA A 17 3.70 30.16 16.39
CA ALA A 17 2.66 29.57 17.22
C ALA A 17 1.68 30.62 17.75
N GLU A 18 0.44 30.20 18.01
CA GLU A 18 -0.51 30.94 18.85
C GLU A 18 -0.84 30.10 20.08
N ASP A 19 -0.55 30.70 21.24
CA ASP A 19 -0.92 30.28 22.57
C ASP A 19 -2.42 30.49 22.80
N ASP A 20 -3.08 29.54 23.46
CA ASP A 20 -4.31 29.83 24.19
C ASP A 20 -4.26 29.14 25.56
N LEU A 21 -3.97 29.94 26.58
CA LEU A 21 -4.01 29.59 27.99
C LEU A 21 -5.36 30.00 28.56
N ALA A 22 -6.14 29.03 29.02
CA ALA A 22 -7.20 29.27 30.00
C ALA A 22 -6.99 28.34 31.21
N SER A 23 -6.66 28.99 32.32
CA SER A 23 -6.49 28.45 33.67
C SER A 23 -7.82 28.21 34.37
N GLU A 24 -7.89 27.16 35.20
CA GLU A 24 -8.63 26.98 36.49
C GLU A 24 -8.88 25.48 36.67
N SER A 25 -8.85 24.82 37.83
CA SER A 25 -8.51 25.15 39.21
C SER A 25 -8.26 23.80 39.95
N LYS A 26 -7.52 23.85 41.06
CA LYS A 26 -7.24 22.69 41.93
C LYS A 26 -8.51 22.19 42.63
N ALA A 27 -8.79 20.89 42.53
CA ALA A 27 -9.58 20.16 43.53
C ALA A 27 -8.95 18.79 43.79
N ALA A 28 -8.80 18.47 45.08
CA ALA A 28 -8.11 17.31 45.59
C ALA A 28 -9.08 16.18 46.02
N ARG A 29 -8.55 14.94 45.98
CA ARG A 29 -8.93 13.69 46.72
C ARG A 29 -9.88 12.71 45.99
N PRO A 30 -9.92 11.41 46.38
CA PRO A 30 -9.05 10.65 47.29
C PRO A 30 -8.42 9.38 46.67
N ARG A 31 -7.28 8.94 47.25
CA ARG A 31 -6.77 7.57 47.10
C ARG A 31 -7.80 6.58 47.63
N THR A 32 -8.17 5.59 46.83
CA THR A 32 -8.79 4.36 47.30
C THR A 32 -7.97 3.19 46.77
N THR A 33 -7.30 2.52 47.70
CA THR A 33 -6.65 1.23 47.51
C THR A 33 -7.74 0.15 47.51
N GLY A 34 -7.93 -0.52 46.39
CA GLY A 34 -8.64 -1.79 46.28
C GLY A 34 -7.76 -2.77 45.52
N PRO A 35 -7.77 -4.07 45.86
CA PRO A 35 -7.01 -5.07 45.12
C PRO A 35 -7.68 -5.26 43.77
N GLU A 36 -7.08 -4.71 42.70
CA GLU A 36 -7.51 -5.07 41.34
C GLU A 36 -7.19 -6.55 41.13
N GLU A 37 -8.25 -7.32 40.99
CA GLU A 37 -8.23 -8.71 40.59
C GLU A 37 -7.34 -8.86 39.35
N LYS A 38 -6.50 -9.90 39.35
CA LYS A 38 -5.76 -10.37 38.18
C LYS A 38 -6.76 -10.76 37.09
N GLY A 39 -7.23 -9.78 36.35
CA GLY A 39 -7.87 -9.99 35.06
C GLY A 39 -6.86 -10.73 34.20
N SER A 40 -7.26 -11.91 33.71
CA SER A 40 -6.55 -12.66 32.68
C SER A 40 -6.14 -11.68 31.59
N ARG A 41 -4.86 -11.27 31.56
CA ARG A 41 -4.31 -10.46 30.48
C ARG A 41 -4.60 -11.26 29.22
N GLY A 42 -5.45 -10.71 28.36
CA GLY A 42 -5.69 -11.25 27.03
C GLY A 42 -4.37 -11.40 26.27
N PRO A 43 -4.36 -12.09 25.12
CA PRO A 43 -3.16 -12.34 24.34
C PRO A 43 -2.35 -11.05 24.18
N VAL A 44 -1.10 -11.07 24.66
CA VAL A 44 -0.29 -9.86 24.79
C VAL A 44 0.05 -9.33 23.40
N LEU A 45 -0.39 -8.10 23.12
CA LEU A 45 -0.17 -7.47 21.82
C LEU A 45 1.18 -6.77 21.74
N TYR A 46 1.95 -7.17 20.75
CA TYR A 46 2.96 -6.32 20.14
C TYR A 46 2.25 -5.27 19.27
N LYS A 47 2.78 -4.03 19.20
CA LYS A 47 2.19 -2.88 18.48
C LYS A 47 1.23 -1.95 19.27
N LEU A 48 1.07 -2.13 20.59
CA LEU A 48 0.19 -1.28 21.43
C LEU A 48 -1.22 -1.09 20.81
N GLU A 49 -1.76 -2.12 20.15
CA GLU A 49 -3.01 -1.97 19.39
C GLU A 49 -4.24 -2.09 20.29
N THR A 50 -5.31 -1.45 19.86
CA THR A 50 -6.64 -1.60 20.45
C THR A 50 -7.21 -3.00 20.19
N GLU A 51 -8.10 -3.47 21.06
CA GLU A 51 -8.83 -4.74 20.88
C GLU A 51 -9.52 -4.82 19.49
N THR A 52 -10.10 -3.71 19.04
CA THR A 52 -10.73 -3.60 17.71
C THR A 52 -9.74 -3.78 16.56
N GLN A 53 -8.48 -3.35 16.72
CA GLN A 53 -7.43 -3.61 15.72
C GLN A 53 -7.04 -5.09 15.70
N LEU A 54 -6.91 -5.72 16.87
CA LEU A 54 -6.62 -7.15 16.97
C LEU A 54 -7.70 -7.99 16.29
N GLN A 55 -8.97 -7.78 16.64
CA GLN A 55 -10.09 -8.54 16.08
C GLN A 55 -10.17 -8.39 14.55
N ARG A 56 -9.88 -7.19 14.03
CA ARG A 56 -9.79 -6.96 12.58
C ARG A 56 -8.67 -7.78 11.93
N LYS A 57 -7.47 -7.78 12.51
CA LYS A 57 -6.35 -8.59 11.97
C LYS A 57 -6.66 -10.08 12.01
N MET A 58 -7.21 -10.57 13.11
CA MET A 58 -7.64 -11.97 13.23
C MET A 58 -8.67 -12.33 12.15
N THR A 59 -9.63 -11.46 11.90
CA THR A 59 -10.63 -11.66 10.83
C THR A 59 -9.97 -11.70 9.45
N GLN A 60 -9.01 -10.81 9.17
CA GLN A 60 -8.27 -10.80 7.90
C GLN A 60 -7.43 -12.07 7.72
N ASP A 61 -6.71 -12.49 8.76
CA ASP A 61 -5.88 -13.70 8.75
C ASP A 61 -6.70 -14.99 8.61
N ASN A 62 -7.99 -14.98 8.97
CA ASN A 62 -8.90 -16.10 8.84
C ASN A 62 -9.65 -16.17 7.49
N ASN A 63 -9.42 -15.23 6.56
CA ASN A 63 -10.09 -15.26 5.26
C ASN A 63 -9.45 -16.31 4.31
N PRO A 64 -10.10 -17.44 4.01
CA PRO A 64 -9.50 -18.52 3.23
C PRO A 64 -9.25 -18.14 1.75
N ASP A 65 -9.95 -17.13 1.22
CA ASP A 65 -9.86 -16.70 -0.18
C ASP A 65 -8.60 -15.86 -0.46
N VAL A 66 -7.92 -15.39 0.58
CA VAL A 66 -6.70 -14.58 0.47
C VAL A 66 -5.49 -15.47 0.64
N ARG A 67 -4.57 -15.49 -0.33
CA ARG A 67 -3.33 -16.28 -0.25
C ARG A 67 -2.50 -15.97 0.99
N GLN A 68 -1.74 -16.95 1.45
CA GLN A 68 -0.87 -16.77 2.62
C GLN A 68 0.42 -16.04 2.22
N ILE A 69 1.03 -15.36 3.19
CA ILE A 69 2.31 -14.65 3.03
C ILE A 69 3.39 -15.59 2.47
N ARG A 70 3.45 -16.85 2.93
CA ARG A 70 4.40 -17.86 2.43
C ARG A 70 4.39 -18.02 0.92
N ASP A 71 3.26 -17.79 0.26
CA ASP A 71 3.12 -17.99 -1.18
C ASP A 71 3.79 -16.86 -1.99
N PHE A 72 4.29 -15.83 -1.31
CA PHE A 72 4.99 -14.67 -1.88
C PHE A 72 6.45 -14.57 -1.41
N LEU A 73 6.86 -15.42 -0.48
CA LEU A 73 8.24 -15.45 0.04
C LEU A 73 9.18 -16.07 -0.99
N GLU A 74 10.43 -15.62 -0.97
CA GLU A 74 11.50 -16.28 -1.72
C GLU A 74 11.94 -17.54 -0.95
N PRO A 75 12.37 -18.61 -1.64
CA PRO A 75 12.95 -19.78 -0.98
C PRO A 75 14.19 -19.39 -0.17
N ASP A 76 14.40 -20.01 0.99
CA ASP A 76 15.56 -19.72 1.87
C ASP A 76 16.91 -19.86 1.15
N SER A 77 17.00 -20.72 0.12
CA SER A 77 18.22 -20.88 -0.70
C SER A 77 18.57 -19.66 -1.56
N GLN A 78 17.65 -18.71 -1.73
CA GLN A 78 17.79 -17.52 -2.57
C GLN A 78 17.88 -16.22 -1.76
N VAL A 79 17.68 -16.29 -0.44
CA VAL A 79 17.67 -15.12 0.45
C VAL A 79 18.80 -15.23 1.45
N ASN A 80 19.64 -14.20 1.53
CA ASN A 80 20.51 -14.03 2.68
C ASN A 80 19.66 -13.46 3.83
N VAL A 81 19.15 -14.34 4.69
CA VAL A 81 18.23 -13.98 5.77
C VAL A 81 18.89 -12.97 6.72
N GLU A 82 20.18 -13.15 7.00
CA GLU A 82 20.97 -12.33 7.92
C GLU A 82 21.04 -10.87 7.48
N GLU A 83 21.10 -10.60 6.17
CA GLU A 83 21.12 -9.23 5.62
C GLU A 83 19.79 -8.48 5.84
N HIS A 84 18.71 -9.21 6.08
CA HIS A 84 17.38 -8.66 6.24
C HIS A 84 16.90 -8.66 7.70
N LEU A 85 17.65 -9.26 8.63
CA LEU A 85 17.31 -9.24 10.06
C LEU A 85 17.24 -7.82 10.60
N LEU A 86 16.29 -7.58 11.51
CA LEU A 86 16.20 -6.32 12.22
C LEU A 86 17.39 -6.18 13.18
N PRO A 87 18.14 -5.05 13.14
CA PRO A 87 19.25 -4.83 14.05
C PRO A 87 18.80 -4.83 15.52
N PRO A 88 19.65 -5.27 16.48
CA PRO A 88 19.34 -5.26 17.91
C PRO A 88 18.82 -3.91 18.44
N LYS A 89 19.44 -2.82 18.02
CA LYS A 89 19.02 -1.45 18.39
C LYS A 89 17.61 -1.11 17.90
N THR A 90 17.23 -1.63 16.73
CA THR A 90 15.89 -1.45 16.16
C THR A 90 14.86 -2.27 16.94
N LEU A 91 15.19 -3.52 17.27
CA LEU A 91 14.33 -4.38 18.08
C LEU A 91 14.03 -3.77 19.45
N LEU A 92 15.06 -3.35 20.19
CA LEU A 92 14.89 -2.75 21.52
C LEU A 92 14.05 -1.47 21.49
N ARG A 93 14.28 -0.61 20.50
CA ARG A 93 13.61 0.69 20.42
C ARG A 93 12.17 0.58 19.91
N TYR A 94 11.92 -0.29 18.93
CA TYR A 94 10.68 -0.29 18.17
C TYR A 94 9.90 -1.60 18.23
N GLY A 95 10.38 -2.62 18.97
CA GLY A 95 9.75 -3.95 19.02
C GLY A 95 8.26 -3.90 19.34
N LEU A 96 7.86 -3.03 20.28
CA LEU A 96 6.46 -2.79 20.67
C LEU A 96 5.62 -2.01 19.64
N LEU A 97 6.18 -1.58 18.51
CA LEU A 97 5.49 -0.83 17.44
C LEU A 97 5.46 -1.59 16.10
N LEU A 98 6.17 -2.72 16.02
CA LEU A 98 6.31 -3.49 14.79
C LEU A 98 5.00 -4.20 14.43
N ASP A 99 4.63 -4.16 13.15
CA ASP A 99 3.60 -5.04 12.63
C ASP A 99 4.23 -6.38 12.22
N ILE A 100 4.28 -7.34 13.14
CA ILE A 100 4.82 -8.68 12.88
C ILE A 100 3.77 -9.54 12.15
N VAL A 101 4.19 -10.21 11.07
CA VAL A 101 3.45 -11.24 10.32
C VAL A 101 4.20 -12.57 10.36
N GLN A 102 3.47 -13.65 10.14
CA GLN A 102 4.02 -15.00 9.98
C GLN A 102 3.81 -15.50 8.54
N PRO A 103 4.53 -16.54 8.10
CA PRO A 103 4.29 -17.16 6.80
C PRO A 103 2.86 -17.69 6.60
N THR A 104 2.15 -18.00 7.70
CA THR A 104 0.74 -18.40 7.71
C THR A 104 -0.25 -17.24 7.61
N SER A 105 0.19 -16.00 7.91
CA SER A 105 -0.66 -14.82 7.83
C SER A 105 -1.20 -14.62 6.41
N ARG A 106 -2.33 -13.96 6.29
CA ARG A 106 -3.02 -13.62 5.02
C ARG A 106 -3.16 -12.10 4.86
N ARG A 107 -2.37 -11.34 5.61
CA ARG A 107 -2.35 -9.88 5.62
C ARG A 107 -0.93 -9.36 5.84
N SER A 108 -0.72 -8.13 5.41
CA SER A 108 0.37 -7.25 5.84
C SER A 108 -0.18 -5.81 5.87
N VAL A 109 0.52 -4.90 6.55
CA VAL A 109 0.28 -3.47 6.32
C VAL A 109 0.91 -3.03 5.00
N CYS A 110 0.56 -1.82 4.55
CA CYS A 110 1.08 -1.25 3.32
C CYS A 110 2.60 -1.00 3.40
N PHE A 111 3.33 -1.36 2.34
CA PHE A 111 4.75 -1.03 2.19
C PHE A 111 4.88 0.37 1.61
N THR A 112 5.54 1.28 2.33
CA THR A 112 5.78 2.65 1.88
C THR A 112 7.21 2.82 1.39
N LYS A 113 7.49 3.94 0.71
CA LYS A 113 8.86 4.28 0.28
C LYS A 113 9.90 4.31 1.40
N GLY A 114 9.45 4.40 2.67
CA GLY A 114 10.29 4.44 3.85
C GLY A 114 10.69 3.06 4.38
N TYR A 115 10.17 1.97 3.82
CA TYR A 115 10.44 0.61 4.30
C TYR A 115 11.94 0.29 4.29
N GLY A 116 12.41 -0.39 5.35
CA GLY A 116 13.83 -0.65 5.59
C GLY A 116 14.65 0.55 6.09
N ARG A 117 14.09 1.77 6.13
CA ARG A 117 14.73 2.98 6.68
C ARG A 117 14.03 3.50 7.92
N TYR A 118 12.70 3.60 7.87
CA TYR A 118 11.86 3.97 9.01
C TYR A 118 11.06 2.75 9.46
N VAL A 119 10.75 2.68 10.75
CA VAL A 119 10.20 1.47 11.36
C VAL A 119 8.68 1.53 11.43
N GLU A 120 8.14 2.55 12.12
CA GLU A 120 6.71 2.67 12.31
C GLU A 120 5.99 3.03 11.02
N GLY A 121 4.90 2.31 10.73
CA GLY A 121 3.98 2.65 9.64
C GLY A 121 4.53 2.46 8.22
N THR A 122 5.66 1.79 8.04
CA THR A 122 6.27 1.63 6.69
C THR A 122 6.08 0.27 6.05
N GLY A 123 5.64 -0.74 6.80
CA GLY A 123 5.48 -2.11 6.33
C GLY A 123 5.49 -3.10 7.49
N SER A 124 4.99 -4.32 7.24
CA SER A 124 5.12 -5.41 8.20
C SER A 124 6.54 -5.96 8.22
N VAL A 125 6.91 -6.68 9.28
CA VAL A 125 8.14 -7.48 9.35
C VAL A 125 7.78 -8.95 9.52
N LEU A 126 8.59 -9.83 8.94
CA LEU A 126 8.34 -11.27 8.96
C LEU A 126 9.04 -11.93 10.15
N GLN A 127 8.32 -12.74 10.89
CA GLN A 127 8.92 -13.68 11.83
C GLN A 127 9.48 -14.88 11.06
N SER A 128 10.78 -15.16 11.21
CA SER A 128 11.44 -16.27 10.53
C SER A 128 11.49 -17.54 11.40
N CYS A 129 11.63 -17.39 12.72
CA CYS A 129 11.69 -18.53 13.64
C CYS A 129 10.30 -18.91 14.15
N MET A 130 9.75 -20.05 13.70
CA MET A 130 8.40 -20.51 14.09
C MET A 130 8.36 -21.33 15.39
N ASN A 131 9.51 -21.62 16.01
CA ASN A 131 9.59 -22.35 17.27
C ASN A 131 9.17 -21.51 18.49
N THR A 132 9.03 -20.20 18.28
CA THR A 132 8.69 -19.23 19.32
C THR A 132 7.38 -18.56 18.97
N GLU A 133 6.41 -18.55 19.89
CA GLU A 133 5.17 -17.81 19.67
C GLU A 133 5.37 -16.33 19.97
N VAL A 134 4.86 -15.45 19.09
CA VAL A 134 4.99 -14.00 19.25
C VAL A 134 4.40 -13.54 20.58
N GLN A 135 3.22 -14.05 20.96
CA GLN A 135 2.54 -13.65 22.21
C GLN A 135 3.43 -13.88 23.44
N ASN A 136 4.16 -15.00 23.48
CA ASN A 136 5.01 -15.35 24.61
C ASN A 136 6.22 -14.43 24.73
N VAL A 137 6.76 -13.95 23.61
CA VAL A 137 7.89 -12.99 23.59
C VAL A 137 7.48 -11.61 24.07
N PHE A 138 6.24 -11.20 23.84
CA PHE A 138 5.79 -9.87 24.26
C PHE A 138 5.15 -9.86 25.65
N THR A 139 4.85 -11.02 26.22
CA THR A 139 4.30 -11.15 27.58
C THR A 139 5.28 -10.61 28.60
N ASP A 140 4.85 -9.61 29.36
CA ASP A 140 5.64 -8.97 30.42
C ASP A 140 7.01 -8.42 29.98
N LEU A 141 7.18 -8.17 28.67
CA LEU A 141 8.42 -7.68 28.06
C LEU A 141 8.89 -6.34 28.69
N GLU A 142 7.97 -5.51 29.18
CA GLU A 142 8.29 -4.24 29.84
C GLU A 142 8.92 -4.41 31.24
N LEU A 143 8.75 -5.57 31.87
CA LEU A 143 9.27 -5.87 33.21
C LEU A 143 10.68 -6.45 33.19
N LEU A 144 11.18 -6.81 32.00
CA LEU A 144 12.48 -7.45 31.81
C LEU A 144 13.62 -6.42 31.72
N SER A 145 14.84 -6.87 32.01
CA SER A 145 16.06 -6.08 31.76
C SER A 145 16.25 -5.85 30.25
N GLU A 146 17.01 -4.82 29.86
CA GLU A 146 17.25 -4.55 28.43
C GLU A 146 17.88 -5.76 27.71
N GLU A 147 18.81 -6.46 28.36
CA GLU A 147 19.46 -7.64 27.80
C GLU A 147 18.46 -8.79 27.60
N ASP A 148 17.63 -9.08 28.62
CA ASP A 148 16.61 -10.14 28.53
C ASP A 148 15.56 -9.82 27.48
N ARG A 149 15.16 -8.56 27.37
CA ARG A 149 14.24 -8.07 26.33
C ARG A 149 14.81 -8.29 24.94
N LEU A 150 16.07 -7.91 24.74
CA LEU A 150 16.73 -8.11 23.46
C LEU A 150 16.80 -9.59 23.10
N GLN A 151 17.20 -10.44 24.05
CA GLN A 151 17.30 -11.88 23.84
C GLN A 151 15.94 -12.49 23.46
N GLN A 152 14.86 -12.09 24.13
CA GLN A 152 13.52 -12.53 23.76
C GLN A 152 13.11 -12.05 22.36
N LEU A 153 13.33 -10.78 22.02
CA LEU A 153 13.00 -10.25 20.69
C LEU A 153 13.82 -10.92 19.57
N MET A 154 15.10 -11.20 19.82
CA MET A 154 15.98 -11.89 18.87
C MET A 154 15.53 -13.33 18.60
N SER A 155 14.88 -13.99 19.56
CA SER A 155 14.38 -15.37 19.41
C SER A 155 13.32 -15.52 18.30
N LEU A 156 12.65 -14.42 17.90
CA LEU A 156 11.69 -14.40 16.80
C LEU A 156 12.36 -14.37 15.41
N GLN A 157 13.64 -14.01 15.34
CA GLN A 157 14.37 -13.78 14.08
C GLN A 157 13.58 -12.90 13.10
N LEU A 158 13.15 -11.72 13.57
CA LEU A 158 12.40 -10.77 12.76
C LEU A 158 13.27 -10.23 11.63
N ARG A 159 12.73 -10.25 10.40
CA ARG A 159 13.37 -9.69 9.21
C ARG A 159 12.45 -8.79 8.42
N TYR A 160 13.04 -7.89 7.66
CA TYR A 160 12.34 -7.21 6.58
C TYR A 160 12.01 -8.20 5.45
N PHE A 161 10.91 -7.96 4.76
CA PHE A 161 10.64 -8.60 3.47
C PHE A 161 11.66 -8.13 2.45
N THR A 162 12.23 -9.02 1.63
CA THR A 162 13.15 -8.61 0.58
C THR A 162 12.43 -7.74 -0.46
N PRO A 163 13.14 -6.93 -1.27
CA PRO A 163 12.51 -6.20 -2.36
C PRO A 163 11.75 -7.12 -3.34
N ARG A 164 12.21 -8.35 -3.56
CA ARG A 164 11.54 -9.30 -4.45
C ARG A 164 10.26 -9.83 -3.81
N GLU A 165 10.24 -10.11 -2.52
CA GLU A 165 9.04 -10.51 -1.79
C GLU A 165 7.97 -9.39 -1.77
N VAL A 166 8.38 -8.14 -1.53
CA VAL A 166 7.48 -6.97 -1.63
C VAL A 166 6.92 -6.85 -3.04
N ALA A 167 7.75 -7.02 -4.07
CA ALA A 167 7.29 -7.02 -5.46
C ALA A 167 6.32 -8.18 -5.76
N ASN A 168 6.50 -9.36 -5.16
CA ASN A 168 5.57 -10.49 -5.27
C ASN A 168 4.21 -10.15 -4.65
N LEU A 169 4.18 -9.54 -3.46
CA LEU A 169 2.96 -9.06 -2.82
C LEU A 169 2.24 -8.00 -3.67
N MET A 170 3.00 -7.15 -4.37
CA MET A 170 2.49 -6.19 -5.35
C MET A 170 2.16 -6.82 -6.73
N CYS A 171 2.28 -8.14 -6.86
CA CYS A 171 1.96 -8.92 -8.06
C CYS A 171 2.81 -8.58 -9.29
N PHE A 172 4.03 -8.08 -9.11
CA PHE A 172 5.00 -7.96 -10.20
C PHE A 172 5.36 -9.35 -10.75
N PRO A 173 5.56 -9.48 -12.08
CA PRO A 173 5.83 -10.78 -12.69
C PRO A 173 7.16 -11.37 -12.19
N PRO A 174 7.34 -12.70 -12.28
CA PRO A 174 8.59 -13.36 -11.87
C PRO A 174 9.83 -12.86 -12.62
N CYS A 175 9.68 -12.40 -13.87
CA CYS A 175 10.77 -11.83 -14.67
C CYS A 175 11.14 -10.39 -14.29
N PHE A 176 10.38 -9.73 -13.41
CA PHE A 176 10.73 -8.39 -12.93
C PHE A 176 11.99 -8.48 -12.05
N SER A 177 13.00 -7.69 -12.38
CA SER A 177 14.24 -7.60 -11.60
C SER A 177 14.69 -6.14 -11.50
N PHE A 178 15.55 -5.88 -10.51
CA PHE A 178 16.22 -4.60 -10.35
C PHE A 178 17.61 -4.69 -10.98
N PRO A 179 18.12 -3.60 -11.59
CA PRO A 179 19.53 -3.54 -11.95
C PRO A 179 20.43 -3.75 -10.73
N GLU A 180 21.55 -4.46 -10.92
CA GLU A 180 22.41 -4.90 -9.81
C GLU A 180 22.94 -3.74 -8.95
N HIS A 181 23.27 -2.60 -9.57
CA HIS A 181 23.81 -1.42 -8.91
C HIS A 181 22.80 -0.67 -8.02
N ILE A 182 21.51 -1.00 -8.08
CA ILE A 182 20.48 -0.36 -7.26
C ILE A 182 20.47 -1.01 -5.87
N SER A 183 20.74 -0.20 -4.85
CA SER A 183 20.75 -0.64 -3.44
C SER A 183 19.37 -1.07 -2.96
N THR A 184 19.33 -1.95 -1.95
CA THR A 184 18.08 -2.44 -1.32
C THR A 184 17.15 -1.31 -0.90
N ILE A 185 17.68 -0.24 -0.29
CA ILE A 185 16.86 0.93 0.11
C ILE A 185 16.26 1.66 -1.10
N GLN A 186 16.98 1.77 -2.22
CA GLN A 186 16.41 2.34 -3.44
C GLN A 186 15.31 1.44 -4.02
N ARG A 187 15.48 0.11 -3.97
CA ARG A 187 14.46 -0.85 -4.40
C ARG A 187 13.17 -0.72 -3.57
N TYR A 188 13.26 -0.60 -2.24
CA TYR A 188 12.09 -0.32 -1.40
C TYR A 188 11.44 1.03 -1.73
N ARG A 189 12.23 2.07 -1.97
CA ARG A 189 11.70 3.39 -2.31
C ARG A 189 10.85 3.37 -3.57
N VAL A 190 11.29 2.67 -4.62
CA VAL A 190 10.51 2.58 -5.87
C VAL A 190 9.29 1.69 -5.73
N LEU A 191 9.39 0.55 -5.01
CA LEU A 191 8.25 -0.33 -4.75
C LEU A 191 7.20 0.35 -3.89
N GLY A 192 7.60 1.06 -2.83
CA GLY A 192 6.69 1.76 -1.93
C GLY A 192 5.99 2.98 -2.54
N ASN A 193 6.40 3.42 -3.73
CA ASN A 193 5.69 4.40 -4.56
C ASN A 193 4.93 3.74 -5.72
N SER A 194 4.99 2.40 -5.82
CA SER A 194 4.39 1.64 -6.90
C SER A 194 2.94 1.28 -6.59
N LEU A 195 2.39 0.36 -7.37
CA LEU A 195 1.01 -0.10 -7.33
C LEU A 195 0.93 -1.62 -7.29
N ASN A 196 -0.26 -2.16 -6.99
CA ASN A 196 -0.52 -3.59 -7.17
C ASN A 196 -0.88 -3.88 -8.63
N VAL A 197 -0.01 -4.61 -9.33
CA VAL A 197 -0.10 -4.87 -10.78
C VAL A 197 -1.38 -5.64 -11.13
N LEU A 198 -1.78 -6.62 -10.31
CA LEU A 198 -2.98 -7.42 -10.55
C LEU A 198 -4.25 -6.58 -10.42
N LEU A 199 -4.32 -5.72 -9.41
CA LEU A 199 -5.47 -4.83 -9.20
C LEU A 199 -5.62 -3.87 -10.38
N VAL A 200 -4.53 -3.21 -10.78
CA VAL A 200 -4.57 -2.25 -11.91
C VAL A 200 -4.89 -2.95 -13.21
N ALA A 201 -4.35 -4.15 -13.47
CA ALA A 201 -4.72 -4.93 -14.65
C ALA A 201 -6.23 -5.23 -14.71
N LYS A 202 -6.88 -5.53 -13.58
CA LYS A 202 -8.34 -5.72 -13.52
C LYS A 202 -9.09 -4.41 -13.81
N LEU A 203 -8.68 -3.30 -13.21
CA LEU A 203 -9.32 -2.00 -13.45
C LEU A 203 -9.20 -1.53 -14.90
N VAL A 204 -8.02 -1.71 -15.51
CA VAL A 204 -7.79 -1.40 -16.93
C VAL A 204 -8.67 -2.27 -17.83
N ARG A 205 -8.81 -3.57 -17.54
CA ARG A 205 -9.76 -4.43 -18.27
C ARG A 205 -11.19 -3.93 -18.16
N LEU A 206 -11.63 -3.53 -16.98
CA LEU A 206 -12.97 -2.97 -16.77
C LEU A 206 -13.17 -1.69 -17.60
N LEU A 207 -12.19 -0.79 -17.59
CA LEU A 207 -12.22 0.46 -18.35
C LEU A 207 -12.41 0.23 -19.86
N PHE A 208 -11.77 -0.80 -20.42
CA PHE A 208 -11.92 -1.15 -21.84
C PHE A 208 -13.09 -2.09 -22.15
N SER A 209 -13.78 -2.61 -21.13
CA SER A 209 -14.95 -3.50 -21.30
C SER A 209 -16.28 -2.75 -21.31
N THR A 210 -16.31 -1.47 -20.93
CA THR A 210 -17.51 -0.65 -21.04
C THR A 210 -17.77 -0.34 -22.52
N GLN A 211 -18.75 -1.04 -23.11
CA GLN A 211 -19.32 -0.64 -24.40
C GLN A 211 -19.92 0.77 -24.26
N PRO A 212 -19.91 1.61 -25.32
CA PRO A 212 -20.70 2.83 -25.32
C PRO A 212 -22.16 2.49 -25.00
N PRO A 213 -22.90 3.37 -24.30
CA PRO A 213 -24.33 3.15 -24.10
C PRO A 213 -24.97 2.89 -25.48
N PRO A 214 -25.95 1.97 -25.57
CA PRO A 214 -26.64 1.73 -26.83
C PRO A 214 -27.13 3.09 -27.35
N SER A 215 -26.60 3.50 -28.50
CA SER A 215 -27.04 4.71 -29.18
C SER A 215 -28.55 4.59 -29.35
N CYS A 216 -29.29 5.59 -28.86
CA CYS A 216 -30.70 5.74 -29.16
C CYS A 216 -30.85 5.62 -30.68
N VAL A 217 -31.44 4.52 -31.13
CA VAL A 217 -31.83 4.34 -32.52
C VAL A 217 -32.87 5.42 -32.82
N ASP A 218 -32.47 6.39 -33.63
CA ASP A 218 -33.36 7.42 -34.17
C ASP A 218 -34.54 6.73 -34.86
N SER A 219 -35.68 6.75 -34.19
CA SER A 219 -36.96 6.29 -34.71
C SER A 219 -37.70 7.49 -35.27
N SER A 220 -37.29 7.97 -36.46
CA SER A 220 -38.15 8.87 -37.26
C SER A 220 -37.73 8.89 -38.73
N SER A 221 -38.02 7.79 -39.42
CA SER A 221 -38.42 7.87 -40.83
C SER A 221 -39.94 8.07 -40.87
N THR A 222 -40.41 9.28 -41.19
CA THR A 222 -41.55 9.45 -42.10
C THR A 222 -41.54 10.87 -42.68
N ALA A 223 -41.32 10.97 -44.00
CA ALA A 223 -41.46 12.19 -44.78
C ALA A 223 -42.94 12.58 -44.97
N PRO A 224 -43.22 13.85 -45.27
CA PRO A 224 -44.25 14.19 -46.25
C PRO A 224 -43.60 14.84 -47.49
N GLN A 225 -43.93 14.29 -48.66
CA GLN A 225 -43.63 14.87 -49.96
C GLN A 225 -44.36 16.21 -50.12
N THR A 226 -43.62 17.28 -50.43
CA THR A 226 -44.21 18.55 -50.89
C THR A 226 -44.09 18.63 -52.40
N GLN A 227 -45.22 18.87 -53.05
CA GLN A 227 -45.41 18.98 -54.49
C GLN A 227 -44.62 20.17 -55.08
N ASN A 228 -43.91 19.94 -56.19
CA ASN A 228 -43.35 21.00 -57.03
C ASN A 228 -44.40 21.49 -58.03
N PRO A 229 -44.54 22.81 -58.28
CA PRO A 229 -45.24 23.32 -59.44
C PRO A 229 -44.30 23.47 -60.66
N VAL A 230 -44.89 23.17 -61.81
CA VAL A 230 -44.36 23.21 -63.19
C VAL A 230 -44.21 24.65 -63.69
N SER A 231 -43.18 24.92 -64.51
CA SER A 231 -43.22 25.85 -65.66
C SER A 231 -41.98 25.68 -66.58
N PRO A 232 -42.05 26.10 -67.87
CA PRO A 232 -41.52 25.33 -68.99
C PRO A 232 -40.40 26.00 -69.84
N GLU A 233 -39.87 25.20 -70.77
CA GLU A 233 -39.24 25.51 -72.09
C GLU A 233 -38.01 26.44 -72.19
N GLU A 234 -36.91 25.88 -72.72
CA GLU A 234 -36.35 26.12 -74.08
C GLU A 234 -35.02 25.35 -74.20
N ALA A 235 -34.92 24.32 -75.06
CA ALA A 235 -34.51 24.35 -76.47
C ALA A 235 -32.98 24.36 -76.69
N GLY A 236 -32.46 23.37 -77.43
CA GLY A 236 -31.21 23.52 -78.18
C GLY A 236 -30.24 22.33 -78.17
N ALA A 237 -30.35 21.49 -79.22
CA ALA A 237 -29.30 20.86 -80.04
C ALA A 237 -28.07 20.21 -79.35
N ASP A 238 -27.84 18.89 -79.46
CA ASP A 238 -27.39 18.10 -80.63
C ASP A 238 -25.88 17.76 -80.54
N GLN A 239 -25.53 16.59 -81.10
CA GLN A 239 -24.20 16.06 -81.41
C GLN A 239 -23.44 15.17 -80.40
N LYS A 240 -23.51 13.85 -80.69
CA LYS A 240 -22.38 12.90 -80.94
C LYS A 240 -20.97 13.48 -80.72
N GLU A 241 -19.97 12.79 -80.15
CA GLU A 241 -19.31 11.61 -80.72
C GLU A 241 -18.11 11.17 -79.83
N ARG A 242 -17.98 9.84 -79.63
CA ARG A 242 -16.76 8.99 -79.52
C ARG A 242 -15.58 9.31 -78.57
N ASP A 243 -15.35 8.34 -77.67
CA ASP A 243 -14.14 7.49 -77.52
C ASP A 243 -12.71 8.03 -77.73
N MET A 244 -11.86 7.59 -76.78
CA MET A 244 -10.41 7.34 -76.84
C MET A 244 -9.43 8.53 -76.89
N LEU A 245 -8.91 8.93 -75.72
CA LEU A 245 -7.57 8.61 -75.18
C LEU A 245 -7.30 9.38 -73.89
#